data_AF-A0A5P9Q0V2-F1
#
_entry.id   AF-A0A5P9Q0V2-F1
#
_cell.length_a   1.000
_cell.length_b   1.000
_cell.length_c   1.000
_cell.angle_alpha   90.00
_cell.angle_beta   90.00
_cell.angle_gamma   90.00
#
_symmetry.space_group_name_H-M   'P 1'
#
loop_
_entity.id
_entity.type
_entity.pdbx_description
1 polymer ?
#
loop_
_entity_poly.entity_id
_entity_poly.type
_entity_poly.pdbx_seq_one_letter_code
_entity_poly.pdbx_strand_id
1 'polypeptide(L)'
;MTAQPTLPPPMMPQAKPAKFAALAWSSLILGIVGVLGSPIIFLNNLTAVVAGVGFILGAIALFGSKKILAGIGVALCVAGIVFTVIAQQAAVEKLDEILNGTTDQGRVADAGRGEGGVPADAPTWGKRYTWESGLAVDVAAPAACKPSDTAAPPNIERAVKITVTVTNGTSEPFDATLLSLGGDAQFGGAKADQIHDFGGECGGGLESATVLPGKTFTYSVAYAVGPQPGEMQIAFQPTFGADKAIYVGDA
;
A
#
# COMPACT_ATOMS: atom_id res chain seq x y z
N MET A 1 -59.50 -29.47 59.78
CA MET A 1 -58.73 -28.48 59.00
C MET A 1 -58.11 -29.22 57.83
N THR A 2 -58.82 -29.28 56.71
CA THR A 2 -58.42 -30.03 55.51
C THR A 2 -57.52 -29.14 54.65
N ALA A 3 -56.30 -29.61 54.41
CA ALA A 3 -55.27 -28.89 53.65
C ALA A 3 -55.65 -28.79 52.15
N GLN A 4 -55.50 -27.60 51.57
CA GLN A 4 -55.65 -27.36 50.13
C GLN A 4 -54.42 -27.89 49.37
N PRO A 5 -54.59 -28.57 48.23
CA PRO A 5 -53.47 -29.00 47.39
C PRO A 5 -52.86 -27.78 46.67
N THR A 6 -51.55 -27.57 46.84
CA THR A 6 -50.78 -26.55 46.14
C THR A 6 -50.54 -26.96 44.68
N LEU A 7 -50.93 -26.10 43.74
CA LEU A 7 -50.68 -26.31 42.30
C LEU A 7 -49.17 -26.22 41.99
N PRO A 8 -48.64 -27.06 41.08
CA PRO A 8 -47.25 -27.00 40.65
C PRO A 8 -46.97 -25.73 39.82
N PRO A 9 -45.76 -25.15 39.91
CA PRO A 9 -45.40 -23.94 39.17
C PRO A 9 -45.33 -24.21 37.64
N PRO A 10 -45.68 -23.21 36.80
CA PRO A 10 -45.64 -23.36 35.35
C PRO A 10 -44.20 -23.55 34.85
N MET A 11 -43.95 -24.66 34.15
CA MET A 11 -42.69 -24.92 33.46
C MET A 11 -42.55 -23.97 32.26
N MET A 12 -41.58 -23.06 32.29
CA MET A 12 -41.25 -22.22 31.14
C MET A 12 -40.68 -23.10 30.00
N PRO A 13 -41.10 -22.90 28.74
CA PRO A 13 -40.52 -23.62 27.61
C PRO A 13 -39.03 -23.29 27.45
N GLN A 14 -38.16 -24.28 27.59
CA GLN A 14 -36.74 -24.12 27.25
C GLN A 14 -36.60 -23.92 25.74
N ALA A 15 -36.04 -22.77 25.32
CA ALA A 15 -35.72 -22.49 23.93
C ALA A 15 -34.63 -23.47 23.43
N LYS A 16 -34.95 -24.23 22.37
CA LYS A 16 -34.00 -25.18 21.77
C LYS A 16 -32.79 -24.42 21.18
N PRO A 17 -31.54 -24.88 21.41
CA PRO A 17 -30.36 -24.24 20.83
C PRO A 17 -30.35 -24.40 19.30
N ALA A 18 -30.33 -23.28 18.59
CA ALA A 18 -30.30 -23.26 17.13
C ALA A 18 -28.89 -23.62 16.62
N LYS A 19 -28.75 -24.83 16.08
CA LYS A 19 -27.51 -25.29 15.43
C LYS A 19 -27.14 -24.34 14.29
N PHE A 20 -25.86 -23.96 14.22
CA PHE A 20 -25.24 -23.12 13.18
C PHE A 20 -25.62 -21.63 13.16
N ALA A 21 -26.32 -21.12 14.19
CA ALA A 21 -26.66 -19.71 14.28
C ALA A 21 -25.42 -18.79 14.34
N ALA A 22 -24.34 -19.21 15.00
CA ALA A 22 -23.09 -18.45 15.09
C ALA A 22 -22.40 -18.28 13.73
N LEU A 23 -22.38 -19.33 12.91
CA LEU A 23 -21.76 -19.31 11.58
C LEU A 23 -22.49 -18.37 10.61
N ALA A 24 -23.82 -18.29 10.71
CA ALA A 24 -24.62 -17.37 9.91
C ALA A 24 -24.38 -15.90 10.27
N TRP A 25 -24.09 -15.60 11.54
CA TRP A 25 -23.70 -14.25 11.95
C TRP A 25 -22.29 -13.89 11.49
N SER A 26 -21.33 -14.82 11.59
CA SER A 26 -19.97 -14.59 11.12
C SER A 26 -19.92 -14.33 9.61
N SER A 27 -20.65 -15.10 8.79
CA SER A 27 -20.67 -14.88 7.34
C SER A 27 -21.32 -13.55 6.96
N LEU A 28 -22.37 -13.13 7.66
CA LEU A 28 -23.01 -11.84 7.45
C LEU A 28 -22.06 -10.68 7.75
N ILE A 29 -21.36 -10.73 8.89
CA ILE A 29 -20.40 -9.69 9.30
C ILE A 29 -19.24 -9.61 8.31
N LEU A 30 -18.65 -10.75 7.91
CA LEU A 30 -17.56 -10.77 6.94
C LEU A 30 -18.00 -10.29 5.55
N GLY A 31 -19.22 -10.62 5.12
CA GLY A 31 -19.79 -10.10 3.87
C GLY A 31 -19.95 -8.58 3.88
N ILE A 32 -20.45 -8.01 4.98
CA ILE A 32 -20.59 -6.56 5.16
C ILE A 32 -19.21 -5.88 5.16
N VAL A 33 -18.23 -6.44 5.87
CA VAL A 33 -16.85 -5.91 5.88
C VAL A 33 -16.23 -5.96 4.49
N GLY A 34 -16.47 -7.02 3.71
CA GLY A 34 -16.00 -7.12 2.34
C GLY A 34 -16.59 -6.04 1.42
N VAL A 35 -17.88 -5.75 1.57
CA VAL A 35 -18.57 -4.70 0.79
C VAL A 35 -18.09 -3.30 1.20
N LEU A 36 -18.00 -3.03 2.51
CA LEU A 36 -17.59 -1.72 3.03
C LEU A 36 -16.09 -1.44 2.88
N GLY A 37 -15.26 -2.48 2.84
CA GLY A 37 -13.81 -2.36 2.60
C GLY A 37 -13.43 -2.23 1.11
N SER A 38 -14.37 -2.48 0.20
CA SER A 38 -14.18 -2.43 -1.26
C SER A 38 -13.68 -1.07 -1.82
N PRO A 39 -13.99 0.10 -1.24
CA PRO A 39 -13.48 1.38 -1.75
C PRO A 39 -11.97 1.60 -1.53
N ILE A 40 -11.27 0.76 -0.75
CA ILE A 40 -9.84 0.91 -0.46
C ILE A 40 -9.03 -0.08 -1.31
N ILE A 41 -8.51 0.40 -2.45
CA ILE A 41 -7.70 -0.37 -3.42
C ILE A 41 -6.53 -1.13 -2.78
N PHE A 42 -5.99 -0.66 -1.65
CA PHE A 42 -4.84 -1.29 -0.99
C PHE A 42 -5.16 -2.58 -0.22
N LEU A 43 -6.44 -2.92 -0.02
CA LEU A 43 -6.84 -4.17 0.62
C LEU A 43 -7.31 -5.23 -0.36
N ASN A 44 -7.12 -5.07 -1.67
CA ASN A 44 -7.70 -5.95 -2.69
C ASN A 44 -7.36 -7.46 -2.51
N ASN A 45 -6.16 -7.80 -2.03
CA ASN A 45 -5.80 -9.20 -1.77
C ASN A 45 -6.38 -9.71 -0.42
N LEU A 46 -6.42 -8.86 0.61
CA LEU A 46 -6.97 -9.24 1.91
C LEU A 46 -8.50 -9.34 1.88
N THR A 47 -9.18 -8.45 1.16
CA THR A 47 -10.63 -8.50 0.94
C THR A 47 -11.02 -9.70 0.08
N ALA A 48 -10.22 -10.07 -0.91
CA ALA A 48 -10.44 -11.30 -1.68
C ALA A 48 -10.36 -12.56 -0.80
N VAL A 49 -9.34 -12.65 0.07
CA VAL A 49 -9.21 -13.78 1.01
C VAL A 49 -10.36 -13.79 2.03
N VAL A 50 -10.72 -12.64 2.60
CA VAL A 50 -11.82 -12.53 3.58
C VAL A 50 -13.17 -12.83 2.93
N ALA A 51 -13.43 -12.35 1.71
CA ALA A 51 -14.63 -12.67 0.94
C ALA A 51 -14.71 -14.15 0.58
N GLY A 52 -13.58 -14.77 0.20
CA GLY A 52 -13.48 -16.21 -0.05
C GLY A 52 -13.83 -17.05 1.19
N VAL A 53 -13.27 -16.70 2.35
CA VAL A 53 -13.59 -17.37 3.63
C VAL A 53 -15.06 -17.15 4.01
N GLY A 54 -15.58 -15.93 3.86
CA GLY A 54 -16.99 -15.61 4.10
C GLY A 54 -17.95 -16.40 3.20
N PHE A 55 -17.58 -16.59 1.92
CA PHE A 55 -18.35 -17.39 0.96
C PHE A 55 -18.38 -18.87 1.34
N ILE A 56 -17.24 -19.46 1.70
CA ILE A 56 -17.15 -20.87 2.12
C ILE A 56 -17.99 -21.12 3.38
N LEU A 57 -17.91 -20.23 4.37
CA LEU A 57 -18.71 -20.34 5.59
C LEU A 57 -20.21 -20.14 5.32
N GLY A 58 -20.58 -19.23 4.40
CA GLY A 58 -21.96 -19.05 3.95
C GLY A 58 -22.52 -20.27 3.24
N ALA A 59 -21.72 -20.92 2.39
CA ALA A 59 -22.09 -22.14 1.68
C ALA A 59 -22.36 -23.31 2.65
N ILE A 60 -21.53 -23.46 3.69
CA ILE A 60 -21.72 -24.49 4.74
C ILE A 60 -22.97 -24.17 5.59
N ALA A 61 -23.24 -22.90 5.86
CA ALA A 61 -24.40 -22.45 6.64
C ALA A 61 -25.76 -22.67 5.94
N LEU A 62 -25.79 -22.86 4.61
CA LEU A 62 -27.01 -23.18 3.85
C LEU A 62 -27.65 -24.52 4.25
N PHE A 63 -26.88 -25.44 4.84
CA PHE A 63 -27.40 -26.70 5.39
C PHE A 63 -27.98 -26.55 6.81
N GLY A 64 -27.98 -25.34 7.38
CA GLY A 64 -28.48 -25.03 8.72
C GLY A 64 -29.97 -24.62 8.80
N SER A 65 -30.42 -24.24 10.00
CA SER A 65 -31.82 -23.91 10.30
C SER A 65 -32.28 -22.53 9.79
N LYS A 66 -31.35 -21.65 9.40
CA LYS A 66 -31.62 -20.26 8.98
C LYS A 66 -31.23 -20.01 7.52
N LYS A 67 -31.77 -20.83 6.61
CA LYS A 67 -31.46 -20.84 5.17
C LYS A 67 -31.65 -19.48 4.48
N ILE A 68 -32.68 -18.72 4.88
CA ILE A 68 -32.98 -17.39 4.32
C ILE A 68 -31.85 -16.39 4.64
N LEU A 69 -31.35 -16.40 5.89
CA LEU A 69 -30.27 -15.50 6.32
C LEU A 69 -28.92 -15.87 5.68
N ALA A 70 -28.64 -17.16 5.53
CA ALA A 70 -27.45 -17.64 4.81
C ALA A 70 -27.50 -17.27 3.32
N GLY A 71 -28.68 -17.36 2.68
CA GLY A 71 -28.88 -16.96 1.29
C GLY A 71 -28.62 -15.46 1.05
N ILE A 72 -29.04 -14.59 1.98
CA ILE A 72 -28.77 -13.14 1.91
C ILE A 72 -27.25 -12.87 1.97
N GLY A 73 -26.52 -13.54 2.86
CA GLY A 73 -25.06 -13.37 2.95
C GLY A 73 -24.34 -13.80 1.68
N VAL A 74 -24.74 -14.93 1.08
CA VAL A 74 -24.17 -15.39 -0.20
C VAL A 74 -24.50 -14.42 -1.34
N ALA A 75 -25.73 -13.94 -1.43
CA ALA A 75 -26.14 -12.97 -2.45
C ALA A 75 -25.35 -11.64 -2.34
N LEU A 76 -25.11 -11.16 -1.11
CA LEU A 76 -24.30 -9.97 -0.87
C LEU A 76 -22.82 -10.18 -1.27
N CYS A 77 -22.24 -11.35 -1.01
CA CYS A 77 -20.89 -11.67 -1.47
C CYS A 77 -20.81 -11.69 -3.00
N VAL A 78 -21.78 -12.30 -3.68
CA VAL A 78 -21.81 -12.33 -5.15
C VAL A 78 -22.01 -10.92 -5.72
N ALA A 79 -22.89 -10.11 -5.12
CA ALA A 79 -23.07 -8.71 -5.52
C ALA A 79 -21.79 -7.88 -5.32
N GLY A 80 -21.06 -8.09 -4.23
CA GLY A 80 -19.76 -7.46 -3.99
C GLY A 80 -18.71 -7.84 -5.04
N ILE A 81 -18.64 -9.12 -5.44
CA ILE A 81 -17.75 -9.58 -6.51
C ILE A 81 -18.14 -8.94 -7.85
N VAL A 82 -19.43 -8.95 -8.21
CA VAL A 82 -19.92 -8.36 -9.47
C VAL A 82 -19.65 -6.86 -9.49
N PHE A 83 -19.92 -6.14 -8.40
CA PHE A 83 -19.62 -4.72 -8.28
C PHE A 83 -18.12 -4.44 -8.40
N THR A 84 -17.28 -5.28 -7.80
CA THR A 84 -15.82 -5.19 -7.93
C THR A 84 -15.35 -5.41 -9.37
N VAL A 85 -15.92 -6.40 -10.07
CA VAL A 85 -15.60 -6.67 -11.47
C VAL A 85 -16.04 -5.51 -12.37
N ILE A 86 -17.24 -4.93 -12.15
CA ILE A 86 -17.72 -3.77 -12.92
C ILE A 86 -16.86 -2.53 -12.67
N ALA A 87 -16.46 -2.28 -11.41
CA ALA A 87 -15.54 -1.20 -11.08
C ALA A 87 -14.16 -1.39 -11.75
N GLN A 88 -13.70 -2.63 -11.86
CA GLN A 88 -12.48 -2.97 -12.61
C GLN A 88 -12.65 -2.80 -14.12
N GLN A 89 -13.84 -3.03 -14.70
CA GLN A 89 -14.10 -2.80 -16.12
C GLN A 89 -13.95 -1.32 -16.50
N ALA A 90 -14.45 -0.40 -15.68
CA ALA A 90 -14.25 1.03 -15.92
C ALA A 90 -12.78 1.46 -15.80
N ALA A 91 -12.00 0.82 -14.93
CA ALA A 91 -10.56 1.05 -14.82
C ALA A 91 -9.78 0.48 -16.01
N VAL A 92 -10.17 -0.69 -16.53
CA VAL A 92 -9.58 -1.32 -17.72
C VAL A 92 -9.94 -0.55 -18.98
N GLU A 93 -11.16 -0.02 -19.10
CA GLU A 93 -11.59 0.80 -20.24
C GLU A 93 -10.79 2.12 -20.30
N LYS A 94 -10.49 2.72 -19.14
CA LYS A 94 -9.59 3.87 -19.04
C LYS A 94 -8.14 3.51 -19.42
N LEU A 95 -7.71 2.29 -19.14
CA LEU A 95 -6.39 1.79 -19.53
C LEU A 95 -6.31 1.51 -21.05
N ASP A 96 -7.37 0.92 -21.63
CA ASP A 96 -7.50 0.67 -23.07
C ASP A 96 -7.66 1.96 -23.88
N GLU A 97 -8.29 3.00 -23.33
CA GLU A 97 -8.36 4.34 -23.92
C GLU A 97 -6.96 5.00 -24.01
N ILE A 98 -6.13 4.79 -22.98
CA ILE A 98 -4.73 5.25 -22.94
C ILE A 98 -3.83 4.43 -23.90
N LEU A 99 -4.09 3.12 -24.04
CA LEU A 99 -3.32 2.21 -24.91
C LEU A 99 -3.69 2.33 -26.40
N ASN A 100 -4.98 2.56 -26.72
CA ASN A 100 -5.43 2.72 -28.11
C ASN A 100 -5.17 4.12 -28.67
N GLY A 101 -4.94 5.13 -27.82
CA GLY A 101 -4.56 6.48 -28.24
C GLY A 101 -3.17 6.61 -28.88
N THR A 102 -2.33 5.56 -28.82
CA THR A 102 -0.93 5.56 -29.25
C THR A 102 -0.60 4.57 -30.38
N THR A 103 -1.60 4.08 -31.11
CA THR A 103 -1.35 3.14 -32.21
C THR A 103 -0.87 3.85 -33.49
N ASP A 104 0.44 3.90 -33.69
CA ASP A 104 1.06 3.92 -35.02
C ASP A 104 1.96 2.68 -35.19
N GLN A 105 1.81 2.00 -36.32
CA GLN A 105 2.12 0.59 -36.50
C GLN A 105 3.61 0.29 -36.77
N GLY A 106 4.12 -0.80 -36.15
CA GLY A 106 4.92 -1.79 -36.90
C GLY A 106 6.22 -2.30 -36.28
N ARG A 107 6.13 -3.37 -35.45
CA ARG A 107 6.66 -4.74 -35.76
C ARG A 107 6.54 -5.67 -34.54
N VAL A 108 5.81 -6.77 -34.75
CA VAL A 108 5.82 -8.03 -33.97
C VAL A 108 7.19 -8.70 -34.17
N ALA A 109 7.84 -9.41 -33.25
CA ALA A 109 7.44 -10.08 -32.01
C ALA A 109 8.69 -10.31 -31.13
N ASP A 110 8.55 -10.29 -29.80
CA ASP A 110 8.78 -11.50 -29.01
C ASP A 110 7.89 -11.43 -27.75
N ALA A 111 7.13 -12.49 -27.53
CA ALA A 111 6.26 -12.64 -26.38
C ALA A 111 7.09 -13.28 -25.26
N GLY A 112 7.56 -12.48 -24.31
CA GLY A 112 8.27 -13.00 -23.16
C GLY A 112 8.70 -11.92 -22.18
N ARG A 113 8.21 -12.04 -20.94
CA ARG A 113 8.62 -11.31 -19.73
C ARG A 113 8.02 -9.91 -19.58
N GLY A 114 7.01 -9.82 -18.72
CA GLY A 114 6.70 -8.58 -18.04
C GLY A 114 7.88 -8.20 -17.16
N GLU A 115 8.75 -7.36 -17.70
CA GLU A 115 9.69 -6.56 -16.94
C GLU A 115 9.11 -5.16 -16.84
N GLY A 116 8.99 -4.67 -15.60
CA GLY A 116 8.75 -3.26 -15.34
C GLY A 116 9.92 -2.46 -15.89
N GLY A 117 9.82 -2.07 -17.15
CA GLY A 117 10.74 -1.12 -17.76
C GLY A 117 10.64 0.20 -17.03
N VAL A 118 11.80 0.74 -16.66
CA VAL A 118 11.96 2.11 -16.17
C VAL A 118 11.17 3.04 -17.09
N PRO A 119 10.30 3.93 -16.57
CA PRO A 119 9.71 4.98 -17.39
C PRO A 119 10.85 5.70 -18.11
N ALA A 120 10.76 5.87 -19.43
CA ALA A 120 11.82 6.45 -20.26
C ALA A 120 12.25 7.88 -19.84
N ASP A 121 11.55 8.48 -18.89
CA ASP A 121 11.73 9.83 -18.35
C ASP A 121 12.10 9.87 -16.85
N ALA A 122 12.64 8.78 -16.28
CA ALA A 122 13.12 8.78 -14.89
C ALA A 122 14.15 9.92 -14.66
N PRO A 123 13.92 10.85 -13.71
CA PRO A 123 14.84 11.96 -13.49
C PRO A 123 16.20 11.46 -12.99
N THR A 124 17.28 12.07 -13.48
CA THR A 124 18.63 11.83 -12.95
C THR A 124 18.94 12.77 -11.79
N TRP A 125 20.08 12.56 -11.14
CA TRP A 125 20.60 13.50 -10.14
C TRP A 125 20.65 14.93 -10.65
N GLY A 126 20.32 15.88 -9.77
CA GLY A 126 20.26 17.31 -10.03
C GLY A 126 19.04 17.76 -10.86
N LYS A 127 18.14 16.84 -11.24
CA LYS A 127 16.89 17.19 -11.93
C LYS A 127 15.74 17.32 -10.95
N ARG A 128 14.91 18.34 -11.17
CA ARG A 128 13.65 18.49 -10.45
C ARG A 128 12.59 17.55 -11.02
N TYR A 129 11.86 16.88 -10.15
CA TYR A 129 10.58 16.27 -10.49
C TYR A 129 9.47 17.06 -9.80
N THR A 130 8.43 17.43 -10.56
CA THR A 130 7.27 18.16 -10.04
C THR A 130 6.03 17.33 -10.32
N TRP A 131 5.27 17.01 -9.28
CA TRP A 131 3.96 16.36 -9.43
C TRP A 131 2.91 17.37 -9.90
N GLU A 132 1.82 16.87 -10.47
CA GLU A 132 0.64 17.68 -10.88
C GLU A 132 0.10 18.57 -9.75
N SER A 133 0.25 18.14 -8.49
CA SER A 133 -0.15 18.92 -7.31
C SER A 133 0.65 20.21 -7.12
N GLY A 134 1.82 20.33 -7.75
CA GLY A 134 2.78 21.42 -7.55
C GLY A 134 3.82 21.13 -6.47
N LEU A 135 3.74 19.99 -5.75
CA LEU A 135 4.87 19.54 -4.94
C LEU A 135 6.04 19.17 -5.87
N ALA A 136 7.27 19.42 -5.44
CA ALA A 136 8.45 19.04 -6.20
C ALA A 136 9.57 18.53 -5.30
N VAL A 137 10.41 17.67 -5.87
CA VAL A 137 11.66 17.19 -5.26
C VAL A 137 12.82 17.47 -6.19
N ASP A 138 13.95 17.83 -5.61
CA ASP A 138 15.26 17.86 -6.23
C ASP A 138 16.18 16.92 -5.46
N VAL A 139 16.87 16.03 -6.17
CA VAL A 139 17.79 15.06 -5.56
C VAL A 139 19.19 15.36 -6.06
N ALA A 140 20.08 15.77 -5.17
CA ALA A 140 21.47 16.03 -5.52
C ALA A 140 22.21 14.73 -5.86
N ALA A 141 23.34 14.85 -6.57
CA ALA A 141 24.22 13.70 -6.79
C ALA A 141 24.70 13.10 -5.45
N PRO A 142 24.79 11.77 -5.33
CA PRO A 142 25.27 11.11 -4.12
C PRO A 142 26.67 11.60 -3.73
N ALA A 143 26.84 11.97 -2.46
CA ALA A 143 28.13 12.34 -1.90
C ALA A 143 28.61 11.21 -0.99
N ALA A 144 29.89 10.83 -1.08
CA ALA A 144 30.45 9.87 -0.13
C ALA A 144 30.33 10.41 1.31
N CYS A 145 30.03 9.52 2.26
CA CYS A 145 30.12 9.81 3.69
C CYS A 145 30.83 8.66 4.41
N LYS A 146 31.48 8.95 5.53
CA LYS A 146 32.11 7.93 6.37
C LYS A 146 31.20 7.55 7.55
N PRO A 147 30.69 6.31 7.61
CA PRO A 147 29.93 5.86 8.78
C PRO A 147 30.79 5.88 10.04
N SER A 148 30.22 6.28 11.18
CA SER A 148 30.86 6.10 12.48
C SER A 148 30.86 4.63 12.94
N ASP A 149 31.64 4.33 13.98
CA ASP A 149 31.64 3.00 14.62
C ASP A 149 30.29 2.64 15.25
N THR A 150 29.41 3.62 15.46
CA THR A 150 28.06 3.44 16.00
C THR A 150 26.96 3.45 14.94
N ALA A 151 27.33 3.57 13.66
CA ALA A 151 26.38 3.54 12.57
C ALA A 151 25.71 2.16 12.46
N ALA A 152 24.44 2.18 12.08
CA ALA A 152 23.67 0.99 11.70
C ALA A 152 23.27 1.08 10.22
N PRO A 153 23.27 -0.04 9.46
CA PRO A 153 23.73 -1.37 9.85
C PRO A 153 25.26 -1.44 10.08
N PRO A 154 25.78 -2.49 10.76
CA PRO A 154 27.22 -2.69 10.89
C PRO A 154 27.85 -3.17 9.57
N ASN A 155 29.18 -3.11 9.48
CA ASN A 155 29.97 -3.62 8.34
C ASN A 155 29.67 -2.94 6.98
N ILE A 156 29.45 -1.62 7.00
CA ILE A 156 29.24 -0.83 5.78
C ILE A 156 30.58 -0.65 5.06
N GLU A 157 30.72 -1.22 3.86
CA GLU A 157 31.94 -1.09 3.04
C GLU A 157 32.06 0.31 2.43
N ARG A 158 30.95 0.86 1.95
CA ARG A 158 30.85 2.20 1.38
C ARG A 158 29.48 2.80 1.67
N ALA A 159 29.44 4.11 1.88
CA ALA A 159 28.22 4.85 2.14
C ALA A 159 28.14 6.09 1.25
N VAL A 160 26.92 6.38 0.81
CA VAL A 160 26.59 7.62 0.12
C VAL A 160 25.46 8.34 0.82
N LYS A 161 25.57 9.65 0.88
CA LYS A 161 24.58 10.59 1.40
C LYS A 161 23.89 11.28 0.24
N ILE A 162 22.57 11.25 0.28
CA ILE A 162 21.68 11.84 -0.70
C ILE A 162 21.05 13.07 -0.06
N THR A 163 21.20 14.21 -0.71
CA THR A 163 20.53 15.45 -0.30
C THR A 163 19.25 15.62 -1.12
N VAL A 164 18.13 15.79 -0.41
CA VAL A 164 16.81 15.96 -1.01
C VAL A 164 16.31 17.35 -0.64
N THR A 165 15.83 18.09 -1.63
CA THR A 165 15.12 19.36 -1.41
C THR A 165 13.68 19.20 -1.84
N VAL A 166 12.76 19.39 -0.90
CA VAL A 166 11.32 19.43 -1.13
C VAL A 166 10.90 20.87 -1.34
N THR A 167 10.18 21.15 -2.42
CA THR A 167 9.57 22.46 -2.68
C THR A 167 8.06 22.31 -2.67
N ASN A 168 7.39 23.03 -1.78
CA ASN A 168 5.93 23.01 -1.72
C ASN A 168 5.33 24.09 -2.63
N GLY A 169 5.06 23.74 -3.89
CA GLY A 169 4.33 24.61 -4.82
C GLY A 169 2.80 24.51 -4.71
N THR A 170 2.28 23.77 -3.73
CA THR A 170 0.83 23.66 -3.50
C THR A 170 0.29 24.87 -2.72
N SER A 171 -1.03 24.94 -2.53
CA SER A 171 -1.67 25.98 -1.70
C SER A 171 -1.78 25.63 -0.21
N GLU A 172 -1.43 24.41 0.19
CA GLU A 172 -1.58 23.92 1.57
C GLU A 172 -0.21 23.61 2.21
N PRO A 173 -0.08 23.64 3.55
CA PRO A 173 1.12 23.15 4.22
C PRO A 173 1.34 21.65 3.93
N PHE A 174 2.58 21.28 3.63
CA PHE A 174 2.98 19.88 3.38
C PHE A 174 3.83 19.36 4.53
N ASP A 175 3.45 18.23 5.13
CA ASP A 175 4.29 17.54 6.11
C ASP A 175 5.30 16.65 5.40
N ALA A 176 6.59 17.01 5.47
CA ALA A 176 7.66 16.28 4.80
C ALA A 176 7.82 14.83 5.30
N THR A 177 7.27 14.48 6.47
CA THR A 177 7.27 13.09 6.94
C THR A 177 6.38 12.15 6.12
N LEU A 178 5.44 12.70 5.34
CA LEU A 178 4.56 11.92 4.47
C LEU A 178 5.25 11.47 3.19
N LEU A 179 6.35 12.14 2.81
CA LEU A 179 7.11 11.77 1.63
C LEU A 179 7.74 10.39 1.86
N SER A 180 7.23 9.38 1.16
CA SER A 180 7.83 8.05 1.18
C SER A 180 9.23 8.17 0.60
N LEU A 181 10.23 7.88 1.42
CA LEU A 181 11.63 7.90 1.05
C LEU A 181 12.27 6.56 1.43
N GLY A 182 13.01 5.98 0.49
CA GLY A 182 14.06 5.03 0.85
C GLY A 182 13.64 3.61 1.17
N GLY A 183 12.35 3.34 1.36
CA GLY A 183 11.85 1.97 1.58
C GLY A 183 12.13 1.02 0.40
N ASP A 184 12.28 1.58 -0.80
CA ASP A 184 12.55 0.89 -2.05
C ASP A 184 13.85 1.36 -2.74
N ALA A 185 14.78 1.97 -1.98
CA ALA A 185 16.09 2.31 -2.49
C ALA A 185 16.86 1.06 -2.93
N GLN A 186 17.53 1.15 -4.07
CA GLN A 186 18.31 0.05 -4.64
C GLN A 186 19.68 0.53 -5.09
N PHE A 187 20.66 -0.36 -5.00
CA PHE A 187 22.00 -0.18 -5.52
C PHE A 187 22.45 -1.45 -6.25
N GLY A 188 22.88 -1.34 -7.50
CA GLY A 188 23.33 -2.47 -8.31
C GLY A 188 22.28 -3.58 -8.48
N GLY A 189 20.98 -3.22 -8.48
CA GLY A 189 19.86 -4.15 -8.58
C GLY A 189 19.47 -4.87 -7.28
N ALA A 190 20.09 -4.54 -6.15
CA ALA A 190 19.73 -5.05 -4.82
C ALA A 190 19.19 -3.93 -3.94
N LYS A 191 18.42 -4.27 -2.90
CA LYS A 191 17.96 -3.28 -1.91
C LYS A 191 19.16 -2.61 -1.22
N ALA A 192 19.14 -1.28 -1.15
CA ALA A 192 20.13 -0.51 -0.41
C ALA A 192 19.61 -0.23 1.00
N ASP A 193 20.40 -0.55 2.02
CA ASP A 193 20.03 -0.31 3.41
C ASP A 193 20.28 1.13 3.80
N GLN A 194 19.28 1.77 4.42
CA GLN A 194 19.44 3.11 4.98
C GLN A 194 20.40 3.07 6.18
N ILE A 195 21.29 4.06 6.24
CA ILE A 195 22.24 4.23 7.33
C ILE A 195 21.66 5.16 8.38
N HIS A 196 21.77 4.74 9.64
CA HIS A 196 21.50 5.54 10.83
C HIS A 196 22.79 5.73 11.62
N ASP A 197 23.37 6.92 11.52
CA ASP A 197 24.65 7.32 12.09
C ASP A 197 24.48 8.63 12.89
N PHE A 198 23.75 8.54 14.00
CA PHE A 198 23.38 9.69 14.83
C PHE A 198 24.62 10.43 15.36
N GLY A 199 24.80 11.68 14.93
CA GLY A 199 25.96 12.51 15.30
C GLY A 199 27.24 12.20 14.49
N GLY A 200 27.20 11.22 13.60
CA GLY A 200 28.26 10.91 12.66
C GLY A 200 28.10 11.63 11.32
N GLU A 201 29.04 11.39 10.41
CA GLU A 201 29.10 12.10 9.13
C GLU A 201 27.95 11.71 8.21
N CYS A 202 27.46 10.47 8.27
CA CYS A 202 26.37 10.01 7.43
C CYS A 202 24.98 10.49 7.90
N GLY A 203 24.86 11.06 9.10
CA GLY A 203 23.58 11.50 9.65
C GLY A 203 22.65 10.32 9.92
N GLY A 204 21.33 10.52 9.96
CA GLY A 204 20.40 9.40 10.23
C GLY A 204 19.27 9.72 11.21
N GLY A 205 19.14 10.99 11.59
CA GLY A 205 17.96 11.49 12.30
C GLY A 205 16.73 11.52 11.41
N LEU A 206 15.56 11.42 12.04
CA LEU A 206 14.30 11.78 11.38
C LEU A 206 14.25 13.30 11.24
N GLU A 207 14.70 13.81 10.11
CA GLU A 207 14.54 15.20 9.74
C GLU A 207 13.11 15.42 9.26
N SER A 208 12.35 16.25 9.97
CA SER A 208 10.96 16.55 9.63
C SER A 208 10.69 18.04 9.69
N ALA A 209 9.78 18.49 8.81
CA ALA A 209 9.28 19.84 8.80
C ALA A 209 7.91 19.89 8.11
N THR A 210 7.07 20.80 8.58
CA THR A 210 5.94 21.29 7.79
C THR A 210 6.44 22.39 6.85
N VAL A 211 6.36 22.12 5.54
CA VAL A 211 6.76 23.04 4.48
C VAL A 211 5.56 23.88 4.07
N LEU A 212 5.59 25.19 4.30
CA LEU A 212 4.51 26.09 3.89
C LEU A 212 4.49 26.31 2.35
N PRO A 213 3.36 26.77 1.78
CA PRO A 213 3.28 27.15 0.37
C PRO A 213 4.41 28.10 -0.06
N GLY A 214 5.04 27.76 -1.19
CA GLY A 214 6.18 28.47 -1.78
C GLY A 214 7.49 28.35 -0.99
N LYS A 215 7.55 27.50 0.05
CA LYS A 215 8.78 27.25 0.83
C LYS A 215 9.44 25.94 0.44
N THR A 216 10.68 25.81 0.89
CA THR A 216 11.52 24.64 0.67
C THR A 216 12.02 24.07 1.99
N PHE A 217 12.21 22.76 2.01
CA PHE A 217 12.87 22.04 3.09
C PHE A 217 13.90 21.10 2.49
N THR A 218 15.12 21.12 3.04
CA THR A 218 16.22 20.28 2.57
C THR A 218 16.68 19.40 3.71
N TYR A 219 16.84 18.12 3.43
CA TYR A 219 17.30 17.13 4.39
C TYR A 219 18.19 16.10 3.70
N SER A 220 18.82 15.22 4.47
CA SER A 220 19.68 14.18 3.93
C SER A 220 19.35 12.78 4.43
N VAL A 221 19.60 11.79 3.59
CA VAL A 221 19.52 10.36 3.93
C VAL A 221 20.76 9.66 3.41
N ALA A 222 21.28 8.68 4.15
CA ALA A 222 22.43 7.90 3.72
C ALA A 222 22.06 6.44 3.46
N TYR A 223 22.76 5.80 2.52
CA TYR A 223 22.59 4.40 2.18
C TYR A 223 23.94 3.67 2.11
N ALA A 224 23.92 2.42 2.54
CA ALA A 224 25.00 1.47 2.31
C ALA A 224 24.99 1.04 0.84
N VAL A 225 26.16 1.08 0.21
CA VAL A 225 26.35 0.71 -1.20
C VAL A 225 27.55 -0.22 -1.34
N GLY A 226 27.60 -0.95 -2.46
CA GLY A 226 28.68 -1.90 -2.73
C GLY A 226 30.05 -1.22 -2.90
N PRO A 227 31.14 -2.01 -2.88
CA PRO A 227 32.51 -1.48 -2.94
C PRO A 227 32.87 -0.87 -4.29
N GLN A 228 32.14 -1.21 -5.35
CA GLN A 228 32.31 -0.67 -6.69
C GLN A 228 31.21 0.35 -7.00
N PRO A 229 31.46 1.33 -7.89
CA PRO A 229 30.41 2.18 -8.43
C PRO A 229 29.30 1.35 -9.09
N GLY A 230 28.08 1.86 -9.03
CA GLY A 230 26.93 1.19 -9.61
C GLY A 230 25.71 2.10 -9.66
N GLU A 231 24.67 1.63 -10.35
CA GLU A 231 23.42 2.36 -10.44
C GLU A 231 22.70 2.37 -9.09
N MET A 232 22.31 3.55 -8.66
CA MET A 232 21.46 3.80 -7.50
C MET A 232 20.09 4.24 -7.99
N GLN A 233 19.05 3.66 -7.40
CA GLN A 233 17.67 4.02 -7.62
C GLN A 233 17.02 4.46 -6.31
N ILE A 234 16.30 5.58 -6.31
CA ILE A 234 15.55 6.08 -5.15
C ILE A 234 14.18 6.54 -5.62
N ALA A 235 13.11 6.05 -5.00
CA ALA A 235 11.77 6.53 -5.28
C ALA A 235 11.25 7.48 -4.20
N PHE A 236 10.42 8.42 -4.64
CA PHE A 236 9.72 9.38 -3.80
C PHE A 236 8.23 9.35 -4.11
N GLN A 237 7.40 9.38 -3.07
CA GLN A 237 5.95 9.43 -3.22
C GLN A 237 5.35 10.42 -2.21
N PRO A 238 4.68 11.52 -2.63
CA PRO A 238 4.18 12.56 -1.74
C PRO A 238 3.18 12.05 -0.71
N THR A 239 2.33 11.13 -1.16
CA THR A 239 1.31 10.45 -0.39
C THR A 239 1.09 9.09 -1.00
N PHE A 240 0.52 8.20 -0.20
CA PHE A 240 0.23 6.86 -0.65
C PHE A 240 -0.72 6.82 -1.85
N GLY A 241 -0.31 6.12 -2.91
CA GLY A 241 -1.08 5.96 -4.15
C GLY A 241 -0.84 7.04 -5.19
N ALA A 242 -0.06 8.08 -4.89
CA ALA A 242 0.39 9.07 -5.88
C ALA A 242 1.45 8.48 -6.84
N ASP A 243 1.71 9.15 -7.95
CA ASP A 243 2.80 8.74 -8.84
C ASP A 243 4.15 8.80 -8.12
N LYS A 244 5.03 7.83 -8.43
CA LYS A 244 6.39 7.81 -7.90
C LYS A 244 7.32 8.63 -8.78
N ALA A 245 8.11 9.50 -8.18
CA ALA A 245 9.31 10.04 -8.82
C ALA A 245 10.46 9.05 -8.57
N ILE A 246 10.91 8.34 -9.61
CA ILE A 246 12.00 7.36 -9.51
C ILE A 246 13.27 7.99 -10.06
N TYR A 247 14.21 8.29 -9.18
CA TYR A 247 15.51 8.79 -9.57
C TYR A 247 16.50 7.66 -9.83
N VAL A 248 17.28 7.79 -10.89
CA VAL A 248 18.31 6.83 -11.29
C VAL A 248 19.60 7.55 -11.64
N GLY A 249 20.73 6.98 -11.23
CA GLY A 249 22.06 7.40 -11.66
C GLY A 249 23.17 6.72 -10.87
N ASP A 250 24.42 7.00 -11.24
CA ASP A 250 25.57 6.38 -10.57
C ASP A 250 25.75 6.89 -9.13
N ALA A 251 26.18 5.99 -8.24
CA ALA A 251 26.58 6.29 -6.86
C ALA A 251 27.91 5.65 -6.49
#